data_AF-A0A1G9TC06-F1
#
_entry.id   AF-A0A1G9TC06-F1
#
_cell.length_a   1.000
_cell.length_b   1.000
_cell.length_c   1.000
_cell.angle_alpha   90.00
_cell.angle_beta   90.00
_cell.angle_gamma   90.00
#
_symmetry.space_group_name_H-M   'P 1'
#
loop_
_entity.id
_entity.type
_entity.pdbx_description
1 polymer ?
#
loop_
_entity_poly.entity_id
_entity_poly.type
_entity_poly.pdbx_seq_one_letter_code
_entity_poly.pdbx_strand_id
1 'polypeptide(L)'
;MLERIAATRYVTPLREGGSLPGVVEADDLGTYVVKFREAGQGRRVLVAEIIAAELGRRLGFRTPELKLIHLDPQLGAREPDEEVQDLLKASTGLNLAVDFLPGALGFEPLTWLADPVFASRVVWFDGLIHNIDRSWRNPNLLVWHRDTWLIDHGAALWFHHNWRTADPQRPFDAADHVLAPFASEVPAAGAHLAGRITRELLETVTALVPDEWLDGEPGFDSAGQVRAAYVDHLLRRAHGPGEWLVRVEPNERRPKEPGPQERRPGPGSVGEFWRGGAR
;
A
#
# COMPACT_ATOMS: atom_id res chain seq x y z
N MET A 1 6.83 17.94 -2.24
CA MET A 1 7.21 16.93 -3.25
C MET A 1 8.01 15.84 -2.55
N LEU A 2 7.94 14.60 -3.03
CA LEU A 2 8.79 13.52 -2.55
C LEU A 2 10.24 13.73 -3.01
N GLU A 3 11.19 13.26 -2.21
CA GLU A 3 12.61 13.29 -2.59
C GLU A 3 12.86 12.43 -3.84
N ARG A 4 13.79 12.87 -4.69
CA ARG A 4 14.18 12.17 -5.92
C ARG A 4 15.59 11.61 -5.76
N ILE A 5 15.73 10.33 -6.06
CA ILE A 5 16.97 9.56 -5.95
C ILE A 5 17.21 8.78 -7.25
N ALA A 6 18.45 8.34 -7.48
CA ALA A 6 18.82 7.52 -8.64
C ALA A 6 19.16 6.09 -8.20
N ALA A 7 18.60 5.09 -8.90
CA ALA A 7 18.94 3.70 -8.66
C ALA A 7 20.41 3.45 -9.05
N THR A 8 21.19 2.87 -8.15
CA THR A 8 22.59 2.53 -8.36
C THR A 8 22.80 1.04 -8.56
N ARG A 9 22.02 0.20 -7.87
CA ARG A 9 22.14 -1.26 -7.97
C ARG A 9 20.81 -1.97 -7.74
N TYR A 10 20.41 -2.82 -8.68
CA TYR A 10 19.36 -3.80 -8.47
C TYR A 10 19.94 -4.98 -7.67
N VAL A 11 19.37 -5.25 -6.49
CA VAL A 11 19.90 -6.24 -5.54
C VAL A 11 19.25 -7.59 -5.76
N THR A 12 17.92 -7.65 -5.68
CA THR A 12 17.18 -8.91 -5.81
C THR A 12 15.69 -8.67 -6.04
N PRO A 13 14.99 -9.53 -6.81
CA PRO A 13 13.53 -9.52 -6.88
C PRO A 13 12.90 -10.00 -5.57
N LEU A 14 11.82 -9.35 -5.17
CA LEU A 14 10.87 -9.84 -4.16
C LEU A 14 9.69 -10.49 -4.88
N ARG A 15 9.51 -11.79 -4.70
CA ARG A 15 8.44 -12.55 -5.36
C ARG A 15 7.13 -12.39 -4.59
N GLU A 16 6.48 -11.23 -4.73
CA GLU A 16 5.14 -10.95 -4.20
C GLU A 16 4.09 -10.91 -5.33
N GLY A 17 3.36 -12.01 -5.47
CA GLY A 17 2.27 -12.11 -6.44
C GLY A 17 2.69 -11.70 -7.85
N GLY A 18 1.81 -10.96 -8.54
CA GLY A 18 2.05 -10.48 -9.92
C GLY A 18 2.73 -9.11 -10.03
N SER A 19 3.23 -8.53 -8.94
CA SER A 19 3.80 -7.16 -8.94
C SER A 19 5.33 -7.11 -8.98
N LEU A 20 6.00 -8.23 -8.67
CA LEU A 20 7.46 -8.41 -8.72
C LEU A 20 8.29 -7.18 -8.27
N PRO A 21 8.07 -6.63 -7.05
CA PRO A 21 8.89 -5.54 -6.56
C PRO A 21 10.35 -5.97 -6.41
N GLY A 22 11.26 -5.01 -6.32
CA GLY A 22 12.70 -5.29 -6.26
C GLY A 22 13.40 -4.54 -5.14
N VAL A 23 14.39 -5.15 -4.50
CA VAL A 23 15.30 -4.44 -3.60
C VAL A 23 16.34 -3.69 -4.43
N VAL A 24 16.45 -2.39 -4.23
CA VAL A 24 17.32 -1.49 -5.00
C VAL A 24 18.10 -0.59 -4.04
N GLU A 25 19.40 -0.42 -4.29
CA GLU A 25 20.21 0.62 -3.65
C GLU A 25 20.19 1.89 -4.50
N ALA A 26 20.30 3.04 -3.84
CA ALA A 26 20.28 4.34 -4.49
C ALA A 26 21.53 5.19 -4.18
N ASP A 27 21.62 6.36 -4.81
CA ASP A 27 22.74 7.30 -4.72
C ASP A 27 22.81 8.04 -3.37
N ASP A 28 21.72 8.03 -2.60
CA ASP A 28 21.67 8.53 -1.23
C ASP A 28 22.13 7.52 -0.16
N LEU A 29 22.71 6.39 -0.60
CA LEU A 29 23.14 5.27 0.24
C LEU A 29 22.01 4.50 0.93
N GLY A 30 20.75 4.74 0.55
CA GLY A 30 19.58 4.01 1.04
C GLY A 30 19.34 2.69 0.29
N THR A 31 18.58 1.80 0.92
CA THR A 31 18.03 0.57 0.32
C THR A 31 16.51 0.66 0.30
N TYR A 32 15.90 0.31 -0.81
CA TYR A 32 14.47 0.51 -1.05
C TYR A 32 13.82 -0.74 -1.62
N VAL A 33 12.57 -0.98 -1.25
CA VAL A 33 11.64 -1.80 -2.03
C VAL A 33 11.06 -0.94 -3.13
N VAL A 34 11.44 -1.21 -4.38
CA VAL A 34 10.98 -0.45 -5.54
C VAL A 34 9.76 -1.12 -6.15
N LYS A 35 8.70 -0.33 -6.30
CA LYS A 35 7.52 -0.69 -7.09
C LYS A 35 7.68 -0.13 -8.50
N PHE A 36 7.77 -1.03 -9.47
CA PHE A 36 8.03 -0.68 -10.85
C PHE A 36 6.77 -0.14 -11.56
N ARG A 37 6.91 0.93 -12.35
CA ARG A 37 5.80 1.63 -13.02
C ARG A 37 5.01 0.73 -13.97
N GLU A 38 5.68 -0.19 -14.64
CA GLU A 38 5.04 -1.10 -15.61
C GLU A 38 4.60 -2.44 -14.98
N ALA A 39 4.71 -2.59 -13.66
CA ALA A 39 4.24 -3.80 -12.98
C ALA A 39 2.72 -3.78 -12.75
N GLY A 40 2.07 -4.94 -12.91
CA GLY A 40 0.69 -5.16 -12.50
C GLY A 40 -0.30 -4.17 -13.12
N GLN A 41 -1.02 -3.41 -12.28
CA GLN A 41 -2.01 -2.41 -12.72
C GLN A 41 -1.40 -1.03 -13.03
N GLY A 42 -0.07 -0.97 -13.18
CA GLY A 42 0.68 0.18 -13.64
C GLY A 42 0.68 1.36 -12.68
N ARG A 43 0.80 2.58 -13.24
CA ARG A 43 0.93 3.84 -12.48
C ARG A 43 -0.13 4.06 -11.39
N ARG A 44 -1.37 3.56 -11.57
CA ARG A 44 -2.44 3.73 -10.57
C ARG A 44 -2.09 3.13 -9.21
N VAL A 45 -1.39 1.99 -9.20
CA VAL A 45 -0.90 1.35 -7.97
C VAL A 45 0.09 2.26 -7.24
N LEU A 46 0.97 2.92 -7.99
CA LEU A 46 1.94 3.87 -7.42
C LEU A 46 1.25 5.13 -6.88
N VAL A 47 0.20 5.61 -7.58
CA VAL A 47 -0.64 6.72 -7.12
C VAL A 47 -1.37 6.35 -5.82
N ALA A 48 -1.95 5.15 -5.74
CA ALA A 48 -2.60 4.64 -4.53
C ALA A 48 -1.61 4.55 -3.36
N GLU A 49 -0.43 3.99 -3.60
CA GLU A 49 0.61 3.89 -2.56
C GLU A 49 1.00 5.26 -2.01
N ILE A 50 1.29 6.25 -2.88
CA ILE A 50 1.64 7.60 -2.43
C ILE A 50 0.50 8.19 -1.61
N ILE A 51 -0.73 8.21 -2.14
CA ILE A 51 -1.84 8.90 -1.48
C ILE A 51 -2.17 8.24 -0.14
N ALA A 52 -2.27 6.91 -0.12
CA ALA A 52 -2.62 6.17 1.09
C ALA A 52 -1.52 6.22 2.15
N ALA A 53 -0.27 5.93 1.80
CA ALA A 53 0.82 5.93 2.78
C ALA A 53 1.06 7.34 3.35
N GLU A 54 1.07 8.37 2.52
CA GLU A 54 1.33 9.75 2.97
C GLU A 54 0.16 10.36 3.73
N LEU A 55 -1.08 9.96 3.43
CA LEU A 55 -2.24 10.28 4.26
C LEU A 55 -2.15 9.56 5.61
N GLY A 56 -1.84 8.26 5.59
CA GLY A 56 -1.67 7.44 6.78
C GLY A 56 -0.61 8.00 7.73
N ARG A 57 0.57 8.36 7.19
CA ARG A 57 1.66 8.99 7.93
C ARG A 57 1.22 10.28 8.65
N ARG A 58 0.47 11.15 7.97
CA ARG A 58 -0.04 12.42 8.54
C ARG A 58 -1.16 12.21 9.56
N LEU A 59 -1.91 11.12 9.44
CA LEU A 59 -2.88 10.67 10.46
C LEU A 59 -2.21 9.96 11.65
N GLY A 60 -0.89 9.81 11.63
CA GLY A 60 -0.09 9.25 12.72
C GLY A 60 0.03 7.73 12.68
N PHE A 61 -0.17 7.09 11.53
CA PHE A 61 0.23 5.72 11.31
C PHE A 61 1.71 5.66 10.93
N ARG A 62 2.34 4.52 11.19
CA ARG A 62 3.69 4.26 10.71
C ARG A 62 3.60 3.62 9.34
N THR A 63 4.17 4.30 8.35
CA THR A 63 4.34 3.81 6.98
C THR A 63 5.79 4.07 6.61
N PRO A 64 6.45 3.18 5.84
CA PRO A 64 7.79 3.48 5.35
C PRO A 64 7.83 4.80 4.59
N GLU A 65 8.98 5.46 4.58
CA GLU A 65 9.15 6.68 3.80
C GLU A 65 9.09 6.37 2.30
N LEU A 66 8.48 7.29 1.54
CA LEU A 66 8.37 7.16 0.09
C LEU A 66 9.32 8.15 -0.60
N LYS A 67 10.02 7.67 -1.62
CA LYS A 67 10.84 8.47 -2.53
C LYS A 67 10.51 8.14 -3.98
N LEU A 68 10.88 9.04 -4.88
CA LEU A 68 10.80 8.80 -6.32
C LEU A 68 12.18 8.38 -6.80
N ILE A 69 12.26 7.21 -7.44
CA ILE A 69 13.54 6.63 -7.87
C ILE A 69 13.62 6.56 -9.39
N HIS A 70 14.68 7.10 -9.97
CA HIS A 70 14.95 7.02 -11.40
C HIS A 70 15.74 5.75 -11.73
N LEU A 71 15.20 4.92 -12.62
CA LEU A 71 15.86 3.71 -13.11
C LEU A 71 16.58 3.99 -14.41
N ASP A 72 17.88 3.73 -14.42
CA ASP A 72 18.69 3.73 -15.63
C ASP A 72 18.34 2.49 -16.50
N PRO A 73 18.16 2.65 -17.82
CA PRO A 73 17.85 1.52 -18.70
C PRO A 73 18.90 0.39 -18.68
N GLN A 74 20.14 0.64 -18.22
CA GLN A 74 21.18 -0.37 -18.07
C GLN A 74 21.05 -1.22 -16.81
N LEU A 75 20.24 -0.81 -15.82
CA LEU A 75 20.17 -1.47 -14.50
C LEU A 75 19.72 -2.93 -14.60
N GLY A 76 18.79 -3.24 -15.51
CA GLY A 76 18.27 -4.59 -15.74
C GLY A 76 19.07 -5.43 -16.75
N ALA A 77 20.09 -4.88 -17.40
CA ALA A 77 20.74 -5.53 -18.55
C ALA A 77 21.44 -6.87 -18.22
N ARG A 78 21.75 -7.11 -16.94
CA ARG A 78 22.40 -8.34 -16.45
C ARG A 78 21.50 -9.20 -15.57
N GLU A 79 20.21 -8.86 -15.45
CA GLU A 79 19.25 -9.68 -14.72
C GLU A 79 19.04 -11.01 -15.49
N PRO A 80 19.32 -12.17 -14.88
CA PRO A 80 19.16 -13.47 -15.54
C PRO A 80 17.71 -13.91 -15.74
N ASP A 81 16.77 -13.42 -14.92
CA ASP A 81 15.35 -13.72 -15.05
C ASP A 81 14.74 -12.82 -16.15
N GLU A 82 14.34 -13.41 -17.29
CA GLU A 82 13.84 -12.67 -18.46
C GLU A 82 12.60 -11.83 -18.14
N GLU A 83 11.70 -12.33 -17.28
CA GLU A 83 10.49 -11.60 -16.88
C GLU A 83 10.84 -10.34 -16.09
N VAL A 84 11.77 -10.46 -15.14
CA VAL A 84 12.27 -9.34 -14.34
C VAL A 84 13.05 -8.37 -15.22
N GLN A 85 13.89 -8.87 -16.12
CA GLN A 85 14.65 -8.05 -17.04
C GLN A 85 13.75 -7.20 -17.94
N ASP A 86 12.69 -7.78 -18.50
CA ASP A 86 11.75 -7.07 -19.36
C ASP A 86 10.93 -6.04 -18.57
N LEU A 87 10.53 -6.37 -17.33
CA LEU A 87 9.89 -5.42 -16.43
C LEU A 87 10.78 -4.20 -16.13
N LEU A 88 12.07 -4.44 -15.83
CA LEU A 88 13.03 -3.37 -15.55
C LEU A 88 13.25 -2.47 -16.78
N LYS A 89 13.37 -3.05 -17.98
CA LYS A 89 13.49 -2.29 -19.22
C LYS A 89 12.26 -1.42 -19.47
N ALA A 90 11.06 -2.00 -19.34
CA ALA A 90 9.80 -1.29 -19.53
C ALA A 90 9.62 -0.16 -18.51
N SER A 91 10.13 -0.36 -17.29
CA SER A 91 10.03 0.59 -16.18
C SER A 91 11.17 1.62 -16.13
N THR A 92 11.91 1.82 -17.22
CA THR A 92 12.92 2.89 -17.32
C THR A 92 12.28 4.27 -17.00
N GLY A 93 13.00 5.09 -16.23
CA GLY A 93 12.53 6.40 -15.77
C GLY A 93 12.04 6.36 -14.33
N LEU A 94 11.01 7.15 -14.01
CA LEU A 94 10.56 7.35 -12.64
C LEU A 94 9.69 6.19 -12.11
N ASN A 95 10.05 5.70 -10.93
CA ASN A 95 9.38 4.64 -10.20
C ASN A 95 9.19 5.06 -8.72
N LEU A 96 8.53 4.22 -7.93
CA LEU A 96 8.32 4.48 -6.51
C LEU A 96 9.28 3.65 -5.66
N ALA A 97 10.05 4.31 -4.82
CA ALA A 97 10.87 3.68 -3.79
C ALA A 97 10.14 3.77 -2.44
N VAL A 98 10.01 2.62 -1.78
CA VAL A 98 9.49 2.46 -0.43
C VAL A 98 10.67 2.09 0.46
N ASP A 99 10.89 2.80 1.56
CA ASP A 99 12.00 2.52 2.46
C ASP A 99 12.02 1.05 2.90
N PHE A 100 13.18 0.41 2.76
CA PHE A 100 13.37 -0.96 3.23
C PHE A 100 13.58 -0.91 4.74
N LEU A 101 12.89 -1.76 5.51
CA LEU A 101 12.96 -1.77 6.98
C LEU A 101 13.81 -2.94 7.55
N PRO A 102 15.16 -2.85 7.59
CA PRO A 102 16.08 -3.84 8.14
C PRO A 102 15.57 -4.63 9.35
N GLY A 103 15.34 -5.93 9.16
CA GLY A 103 14.94 -6.85 10.23
C GLY A 103 13.47 -6.77 10.64
N ALA A 104 12.63 -6.11 9.84
CA ALA A 104 11.18 -6.16 10.02
C ALA A 104 10.66 -7.60 9.87
N LEU A 105 9.64 -7.94 10.65
CA LEU A 105 8.96 -9.24 10.59
C LEU A 105 7.56 -9.04 10.02
N GLY A 106 7.05 -10.03 9.28
CA GLY A 106 5.64 -10.05 8.91
C GLY A 106 4.75 -10.07 10.15
N PHE A 107 3.68 -9.29 10.13
CA PHE A 107 2.67 -9.33 11.18
C PHE A 107 1.93 -10.67 11.18
N GLU A 108 1.88 -11.34 12.33
CA GLU A 108 1.17 -12.62 12.49
C GLU A 108 0.04 -12.45 13.52
N PRO A 109 -1.25 -12.39 13.10
CA PRO A 109 -2.38 -12.10 13.98
C PRO A 109 -2.56 -13.12 15.11
N LEU A 110 -2.07 -14.35 14.96
CA LEU A 110 -2.16 -15.36 16.02
C LEU A 110 -1.16 -15.15 17.16
N THR A 111 -0.10 -14.37 16.93
CA THR A 111 0.96 -14.14 17.92
C THR A 111 1.06 -12.68 18.36
N TRP A 112 0.50 -11.75 17.58
CA TRP A 112 0.52 -10.33 17.84
C TRP A 112 -0.87 -9.80 18.18
N LEU A 113 -1.09 -9.47 19.46
CA LEU A 113 -2.32 -8.82 19.91
C LEU A 113 -2.23 -7.32 19.62
N ALA A 114 -3.04 -6.85 18.68
CA ALA A 114 -3.12 -5.42 18.38
C ALA A 114 -3.89 -4.68 19.48
N ASP A 115 -3.39 -3.49 19.83
CA ASP A 115 -4.12 -2.55 20.69
C ASP A 115 -5.49 -2.21 20.05
N PRO A 116 -6.61 -2.26 20.79
CA PRO A 116 -7.94 -2.04 20.21
C PRO A 116 -8.14 -0.67 19.58
N VAL A 117 -7.51 0.38 20.15
CA VAL A 117 -7.59 1.73 19.59
C VAL A 117 -6.83 1.80 18.27
N PHE A 118 -5.62 1.25 18.22
CA PHE A 118 -4.84 1.12 16.99
C PHE A 118 -5.59 0.31 15.92
N ALA A 119 -6.09 -0.88 16.26
CA ALA A 119 -6.84 -1.73 15.33
C ALA A 119 -8.06 -1.01 14.77
N SER A 120 -8.81 -0.31 15.62
CA SER A 120 -9.98 0.48 15.23
C SER A 120 -9.63 1.62 14.27
N ARG A 121 -8.51 2.31 14.53
CA ARG A 121 -7.99 3.37 13.65
C ARG A 121 -7.60 2.82 12.28
N VAL A 122 -6.91 1.67 12.23
CA VAL A 122 -6.50 1.05 10.96
C VAL A 122 -7.71 0.57 10.17
N VAL A 123 -8.65 -0.16 10.78
CA VAL A 123 -9.87 -0.64 10.10
C VAL A 123 -10.66 0.53 9.51
N TRP A 124 -10.83 1.61 10.28
CA TRP A 124 -11.52 2.80 9.77
C TRP A 124 -10.73 3.46 8.63
N PHE A 125 -9.41 3.57 8.77
CA PHE A 125 -8.54 4.15 7.74
C PHE A 125 -8.57 3.35 6.43
N ASP A 126 -8.44 2.02 6.48
CA ASP A 126 -8.53 1.16 5.30
C ASP A 126 -9.90 1.25 4.65
N GLY A 127 -10.97 1.41 5.44
CA GLY A 127 -12.28 1.70 4.91
C GLY A 127 -12.38 3.06 4.22
N LEU A 128 -11.77 4.13 4.78
CA LEU A 128 -11.69 5.44 4.14
C LEU A 128 -11.00 5.36 2.77
N ILE A 129 -9.88 4.64 2.68
CA ILE A 129 -9.14 4.50 1.41
C ILE A 129 -9.61 3.34 0.55
N HIS A 130 -10.69 2.62 0.91
CA HIS A 130 -11.15 1.39 0.23
C HIS A 130 -10.01 0.38 -0.01
N ASN A 131 -9.19 0.12 1.01
CA ASN A 131 -8.15 -0.90 0.96
C ASN A 131 -8.72 -2.29 1.25
N ILE A 132 -8.93 -3.06 0.20
CA ILE A 132 -9.53 -4.40 0.27
C ILE A 132 -8.51 -5.53 0.51
N ASP A 133 -7.21 -5.23 0.49
CA ASP A 133 -6.16 -6.26 0.48
C ASP A 133 -5.59 -6.56 1.87
N ARG A 134 -5.93 -5.76 2.90
CA ARG A 134 -5.46 -5.97 4.28
C ARG A 134 -6.20 -7.10 4.99
N SER A 135 -5.93 -8.33 4.59
CA SER A 135 -6.63 -9.55 5.05
C SER A 135 -5.75 -10.43 5.94
N TRP A 136 -6.33 -11.46 6.58
CA TRP A 136 -5.55 -12.45 7.33
C TRP A 136 -4.59 -13.27 6.46
N ARG A 137 -4.86 -13.40 5.16
CA ARG A 137 -3.98 -14.08 4.19
C ARG A 137 -2.83 -13.19 3.74
N ASN A 138 -3.11 -11.90 3.63
CA ASN A 138 -2.15 -10.89 3.24
C ASN A 138 -2.26 -9.67 4.18
N PRO A 139 -1.64 -9.72 5.38
CA PRO A 139 -1.80 -8.64 6.34
C PRO A 139 -1.26 -7.30 5.86
N ASN A 140 -0.28 -7.27 4.94
CA ASN A 140 0.42 -6.06 4.50
C ASN A 140 0.86 -5.17 5.69
N LEU A 141 1.22 -5.82 6.80
CA LEU A 141 1.65 -5.21 8.04
C LEU A 141 3.02 -5.81 8.41
N LEU A 142 3.91 -4.96 8.89
CA LEU A 142 5.19 -5.36 9.44
C LEU A 142 5.26 -5.03 10.93
N VAL A 143 6.05 -5.80 11.67
CA VAL A 143 6.51 -5.45 13.01
C VAL A 143 7.99 -5.05 12.89
N TRP A 144 8.30 -3.79 13.19
CA TRP A 144 9.65 -3.26 13.15
C TRP A 144 9.91 -2.40 14.39
N HIS A 145 11.02 -2.68 15.08
CA HIS A 145 11.35 -2.08 16.38
C HIS A 145 10.21 -2.10 17.41
N ARG A 146 9.43 -3.20 17.45
CA ARG A 146 8.25 -3.43 18.31
C ARG A 146 7.00 -2.62 17.97
N ASP A 147 7.02 -1.86 16.88
CA ASP A 147 5.86 -1.14 16.38
C ASP A 147 5.27 -1.82 15.15
N THR A 148 3.96 -1.67 14.95
CA THR A 148 3.27 -2.12 13.73
C THR A 148 3.33 -1.03 12.65
N TRP A 149 3.77 -1.43 11.45
CA TRP A 149 3.92 -0.59 10.26
C TRP A 149 2.96 -1.05 9.17
N LEU A 150 2.27 -0.10 8.54
CA LEU A 150 1.41 -0.33 7.39
C LEU A 150 2.26 -0.26 6.14
N ILE A 151 2.24 -1.33 5.35
CA ILE A 151 2.86 -1.39 4.04
C ILE A 151 1.80 -1.70 2.99
N ASP A 152 2.24 -1.63 1.74
CA ASP A 152 1.50 -2.04 0.54
C ASP A 152 0.04 -1.61 0.48
N HIS A 153 -0.14 -0.33 0.13
CA HIS A 153 -1.43 0.28 -0.16
C HIS A 153 -1.73 0.29 -1.66
N GLY A 154 -1.02 -0.51 -2.46
CA GLY A 154 -1.15 -0.53 -3.91
C GLY A 154 -2.55 -0.95 -4.40
N ALA A 155 -3.27 -1.72 -3.59
CA ALA A 155 -4.65 -2.15 -3.84
C ALA A 155 -5.71 -1.25 -3.18
N ALA A 156 -5.30 -0.13 -2.58
CA ALA A 156 -6.20 0.89 -2.06
C ALA A 156 -6.74 1.80 -3.17
N LEU A 157 -7.66 2.69 -2.80
CA LEU A 157 -8.32 3.67 -3.67
C LEU A 157 -9.02 3.04 -4.87
N TRP A 158 -9.54 1.83 -4.71
CA TRP A 158 -10.09 1.01 -5.80
C TRP A 158 -11.07 1.76 -6.73
N PHE A 159 -11.79 2.77 -6.21
CA PHE A 159 -12.68 3.64 -7.00
C PHE A 159 -11.98 4.32 -8.20
N HIS A 160 -10.66 4.57 -8.13
CA HIS A 160 -9.91 5.27 -9.16
C HIS A 160 -9.66 4.44 -10.43
N HIS A 161 -9.97 3.14 -10.41
CA HIS A 161 -9.96 2.31 -11.62
C HIS A 161 -11.16 2.60 -12.52
N ASN A 162 -12.22 3.23 -11.98
CA ASN A 162 -13.41 3.63 -12.72
C ASN A 162 -14.08 4.87 -12.11
N TRP A 163 -13.47 6.04 -12.34
CA TRP A 163 -13.96 7.35 -11.88
C TRP A 163 -15.43 7.62 -12.20
N ARG A 164 -15.94 7.16 -13.34
CA ARG A 164 -17.35 7.35 -13.74
C ARG A 164 -18.34 6.73 -12.76
N THR A 165 -17.94 5.69 -12.04
CA THR A 165 -18.78 4.96 -11.07
C THR A 165 -18.25 5.07 -9.64
N ALA A 166 -17.27 5.94 -9.42
CA ALA A 166 -16.71 6.20 -8.10
C ALA A 166 -17.78 6.83 -7.22
N ASP A 167 -18.10 6.15 -6.13
CA ASP A 167 -19.07 6.60 -5.14
C ASP A 167 -18.39 6.69 -3.78
N PRO A 168 -18.22 7.91 -3.22
CA PRO A 168 -17.64 8.10 -1.89
C PRO A 168 -18.39 7.38 -0.77
N GLN A 169 -19.68 7.04 -0.96
CA GLN A 169 -20.49 6.30 0.02
C GLN A 169 -20.57 4.81 -0.26
N ARG A 170 -19.79 4.30 -1.23
CA ARG A 170 -19.74 2.87 -1.51
C ARG A 170 -19.37 2.09 -0.24
N PRO A 171 -20.15 1.05 0.11
CA PRO A 171 -19.85 0.17 1.23
C PRO A 171 -18.44 -0.42 1.20
N PHE A 172 -17.87 -0.62 2.38
CA PHE A 172 -16.64 -1.33 2.68
C PHE A 172 -16.96 -2.37 3.76
N ASP A 173 -16.70 -3.62 3.43
CA ASP A 173 -16.88 -4.77 4.32
C ASP A 173 -15.50 -5.15 4.89
N ALA A 174 -15.31 -4.94 6.20
CA ALA A 174 -14.06 -5.25 6.88
C ALA A 174 -14.08 -6.64 7.55
N ALA A 175 -15.03 -7.52 7.23
CA ALA A 175 -15.15 -8.83 7.89
C ALA A 175 -13.93 -9.75 7.68
N ASP A 176 -13.19 -9.59 6.57
CA ASP A 176 -11.95 -10.34 6.29
C ASP A 176 -10.68 -9.59 6.74
N HIS A 177 -10.84 -8.38 7.30
CA HIS A 177 -9.72 -7.53 7.67
C HIS A 177 -8.93 -8.13 8.84
N VAL A 178 -7.60 -8.18 8.73
CA VAL A 178 -6.75 -8.88 9.74
C VAL A 178 -6.90 -8.32 11.16
N LEU A 179 -7.18 -7.02 11.29
CA LEU A 179 -7.39 -6.36 12.58
C LEU A 179 -8.86 -6.24 13.03
N ALA A 180 -9.82 -6.70 12.23
CA ALA A 180 -11.24 -6.61 12.57
C ALA A 180 -11.58 -7.23 13.96
N PRO A 181 -11.02 -8.41 14.32
CA PRO A 181 -11.27 -9.01 15.64
C PRO A 181 -10.85 -8.16 16.84
N PHE A 182 -9.96 -7.18 16.66
CA PHE A 182 -9.46 -6.31 17.72
C PHE A 182 -10.09 -4.91 17.71
N ALA A 183 -10.85 -4.58 16.67
CA ALA A 183 -11.31 -3.22 16.38
C ALA A 183 -12.63 -2.88 17.11
N SER A 184 -12.59 -2.72 18.43
CA SER A 184 -13.78 -2.48 19.27
C SER A 184 -14.23 -1.01 19.38
N GLU A 185 -13.44 -0.05 18.86
CA GLU A 185 -13.63 1.39 19.04
C GLU A 185 -13.73 2.16 17.72
N VAL A 186 -14.16 1.49 16.64
CA VAL A 186 -14.20 2.04 15.28
C VAL A 186 -14.97 3.37 15.17
N PRO A 187 -16.16 3.55 15.78
CA PRO A 187 -16.86 4.84 15.69
C PRO A 187 -16.06 6.00 16.31
N ALA A 188 -15.43 5.78 17.46
CA ALA A 188 -14.62 6.80 18.14
C ALA A 188 -13.33 7.11 17.36
N ALA A 189 -12.66 6.08 16.86
CA ALA A 189 -11.51 6.22 15.97
C ALA A 189 -11.87 7.00 14.69
N GLY A 190 -13.04 6.70 14.11
CA GLY A 190 -13.55 7.38 12.92
C GLY A 190 -13.83 8.85 13.15
N ALA A 191 -14.53 9.21 14.23
CA ALA A 191 -14.76 10.61 14.59
C ALA A 191 -13.43 11.38 14.78
N HIS A 192 -12.46 10.75 15.45
CA HIS A 192 -11.14 11.34 15.66
C HIS A 192 -10.37 11.56 14.35
N LEU A 193 -10.31 10.55 13.48
CA LEU A 193 -9.56 10.61 12.23
C LEU A 193 -10.24 11.52 11.19
N ALA A 194 -11.58 11.45 11.05
CA ALA A 194 -12.34 12.31 10.16
C ALA A 194 -12.12 13.80 10.46
N GLY A 195 -12.09 14.18 11.75
CA GLY A 195 -11.83 15.56 12.18
C GLY A 195 -10.43 16.09 11.80
N ARG A 196 -9.49 15.21 11.45
CA ARG A 196 -8.14 15.57 10.98
C ARG A 196 -8.03 15.62 9.45
N ILE A 197 -9.04 15.14 8.72
CA ILE A 197 -9.04 15.13 7.26
C ILE A 197 -9.60 16.45 6.75
N THR A 198 -8.72 17.35 6.37
CA THR A 198 -9.09 18.63 5.75
C THR A 198 -8.79 18.63 4.26
N ARG A 199 -9.36 19.61 3.54
CA ARG A 199 -9.04 19.83 2.12
C ARG A 199 -7.53 20.08 1.94
N GLU A 200 -6.94 20.91 2.78
CA GLU A 200 -5.53 21.29 2.72
C GLU A 200 -4.61 20.08 2.92
N LEU A 201 -4.99 19.16 3.84
CA LEU A 201 -4.27 17.89 4.03
C LEU A 201 -4.30 17.05 2.76
N LEU A 202 -5.48 16.88 2.17
CA LEU A 202 -5.66 16.07 0.96
C LEU A 202 -4.97 16.69 -0.26
N GLU A 203 -5.02 18.01 -0.40
CA GLU A 203 -4.28 18.74 -1.45
C GLU A 203 -2.76 18.57 -1.28
N THR A 204 -2.27 18.65 -0.04
CA THR A 204 -0.85 18.41 0.28
C THR A 204 -0.41 16.99 -0.09
N VAL A 205 -1.22 15.99 0.28
CA VAL A 205 -0.92 14.58 -0.01
C VAL A 205 -1.00 14.30 -1.50
N THR A 206 -2.09 14.72 -2.15
CA THR A 206 -2.27 14.47 -3.58
C THR A 206 -1.20 15.16 -4.39
N ALA A 207 -0.71 16.35 -4.02
CA ALA A 207 0.39 17.04 -4.70
C ALA A 207 1.76 16.31 -4.67
N LEU A 208 1.90 15.24 -3.87
CA LEU A 208 3.12 14.42 -3.85
C LEU A 208 3.25 13.49 -5.05
N VAL A 209 2.12 13.13 -5.69
CA VAL A 209 2.10 12.25 -6.86
C VAL A 209 2.69 12.99 -8.08
N PRO A 210 3.58 12.41 -8.90
CA PRO A 210 4.06 13.04 -10.14
C PRO A 210 2.95 13.30 -11.17
N ASP A 211 3.04 14.42 -11.91
CA ASP A 211 2.07 14.74 -12.99
C ASP A 211 2.04 13.65 -14.07
N GLU A 212 3.20 13.12 -14.47
CA GLU A 212 3.33 12.07 -15.48
C GLU A 212 2.58 10.76 -15.12
N TRP A 213 2.26 10.54 -13.84
CA TRP A 213 1.46 9.39 -13.39
C TRP A 213 -0.05 9.64 -13.44
N LEU A 214 -0.47 10.91 -13.58
CA LEU A 214 -1.86 11.35 -13.67
C LEU A 214 -2.26 11.79 -15.09
N ASP A 215 -1.29 12.13 -15.93
CA ASP A 215 -1.54 12.62 -17.28
C ASP A 215 -2.28 11.62 -18.16
N GLY A 216 -3.28 12.08 -18.91
CA GLY A 216 -4.10 11.22 -19.77
C GLY A 216 -5.02 10.26 -19.01
N GLU A 217 -5.30 10.49 -17.73
CA GLU A 217 -6.32 9.75 -16.99
C GLU A 217 -7.70 9.94 -17.64
N PRO A 218 -8.40 8.86 -18.05
CA PRO A 218 -9.67 8.98 -18.74
C PRO A 218 -10.73 9.74 -17.94
N GLY A 219 -11.35 10.73 -18.58
CA GLY A 219 -12.38 11.58 -17.95
C GLY A 219 -11.85 12.87 -17.32
N PHE A 220 -10.56 13.17 -17.45
CA PHE A 220 -9.93 14.39 -16.96
C PHE A 220 -9.05 15.02 -18.03
N ASP A 221 -9.00 16.35 -18.05
CA ASP A 221 -8.22 17.14 -19.00
C ASP A 221 -6.78 17.42 -18.51
N SER A 222 -6.51 17.23 -17.21
CA SER A 222 -5.19 17.50 -16.61
C SER A 222 -4.97 16.75 -15.30
N ALA A 223 -3.69 16.54 -14.94
CA ALA A 223 -3.29 16.02 -13.63
C ALA A 223 -3.92 16.80 -12.46
N GLY A 224 -4.06 18.13 -12.60
CA GLY A 224 -4.71 18.98 -11.59
C GLY A 224 -6.17 18.62 -11.33
N GLN A 225 -6.94 18.33 -12.38
CA GLN A 225 -8.32 17.86 -12.22
C GLN A 225 -8.39 16.47 -11.56
N VAL A 226 -7.45 15.57 -11.88
CA VAL A 226 -7.37 14.25 -11.23
C VAL A 226 -7.09 14.39 -9.73
N ARG A 227 -6.16 15.27 -9.33
CA ARG A 227 -5.90 15.56 -7.90
C ARG A 227 -7.14 16.10 -7.21
N ALA A 228 -7.82 17.07 -7.82
CA ALA A 228 -9.06 17.63 -7.26
C ALA A 228 -10.14 16.54 -7.07
N ALA A 229 -10.25 15.58 -7.99
CA ALA A 229 -11.17 14.46 -7.88
C ALA A 229 -10.83 13.53 -6.69
N TYR A 230 -9.55 13.24 -6.45
CA TYR A 230 -9.13 12.49 -5.25
C TYR A 230 -9.48 13.25 -3.96
N VAL A 231 -9.18 14.56 -3.91
CA VAL A 231 -9.49 15.43 -2.77
C VAL A 231 -11.00 15.41 -2.49
N ASP A 232 -11.82 15.65 -3.50
CA ASP A 232 -13.27 15.70 -3.34
C ASP A 232 -13.86 14.34 -2.94
N HIS A 233 -13.36 13.24 -3.51
CA HIS A 233 -13.80 11.89 -3.17
C HIS A 233 -13.51 11.55 -1.71
N LEU A 234 -12.25 11.71 -1.28
CA LEU A 234 -11.83 11.38 0.08
C LEU A 234 -12.46 12.31 1.13
N LEU A 235 -12.64 13.59 0.81
CA LEU A 235 -13.30 14.54 1.71
C LEU A 235 -14.78 14.17 1.91
N ARG A 236 -15.51 13.84 0.82
CA ARG A 236 -16.91 13.39 0.91
C ARG A 236 -17.05 12.07 1.65
N ARG A 237 -16.06 11.18 1.50
CA ARG A 237 -16.06 9.90 2.22
C ARG A 237 -15.79 10.08 3.72
N ALA A 238 -14.82 10.91 4.08
CA ALA A 238 -14.47 11.21 5.47
C ALA A 238 -15.59 11.93 6.25
N HIS A 239 -16.28 12.88 5.60
CA HIS A 239 -17.30 13.74 6.23
C HIS A 239 -18.74 13.38 5.87
N GLY A 240 -18.93 12.30 5.11
CA GLY A 240 -20.25 11.78 4.78
C GLY A 240 -20.94 11.13 5.98
N PRO A 241 -22.10 10.48 5.78
CA PRO A 241 -22.85 9.80 6.83
C PRO A 241 -22.08 8.72 7.62
N GLY A 242 -20.92 8.27 7.13
CA GLY A 242 -20.09 7.25 7.80
C GLY A 242 -20.63 5.82 7.69
N GLU A 243 -21.80 5.64 7.08
CA GLU A 243 -22.47 4.34 6.88
C GLU A 243 -21.77 3.44 5.85
N TRP A 244 -20.73 3.94 5.18
CA TRP A 244 -19.95 3.15 4.25
C TRP A 244 -19.18 2.01 4.92
N LEU A 245 -18.98 2.01 6.25
CA LEU A 245 -18.32 0.91 6.95
C LEU A 245 -19.36 -0.07 7.50
N VAL A 246 -19.48 -1.26 6.90
CA VAL A 246 -20.67 -2.11 7.09
C VAL A 246 -20.46 -3.28 8.06
N ARG A 247 -19.26 -3.87 8.12
CA ARG A 247 -18.98 -5.00 9.02
C ARG A 247 -17.55 -4.95 9.53
N VAL A 248 -17.40 -5.11 10.84
CA VAL A 248 -16.10 -5.16 11.54
C VAL A 248 -15.96 -6.46 12.34
N GLU A 249 -17.03 -7.21 12.55
CA GLU A 249 -16.95 -8.51 13.21
C GLU A 249 -16.46 -9.60 12.25
N PRO A 250 -15.55 -10.48 12.71
CA PRO A 250 -15.01 -11.55 11.87
C PRO A 250 -16.10 -12.53 11.46
N ASN A 251 -15.97 -13.07 10.25
CA ASN A 251 -16.84 -14.13 9.76
C ASN A 251 -16.66 -15.38 10.64
N GLU A 252 -17.72 -15.88 11.29
CA GLU A 252 -17.70 -17.11 12.13
C GLU A 252 -17.35 -18.41 11.37
N ARG A 253 -16.99 -18.30 10.08
CA ARG A 253 -16.51 -19.44 9.30
C ARG A 253 -15.14 -19.87 9.82
N ARG A 254 -15.14 -20.87 10.72
CA ARG A 254 -13.99 -21.73 11.03
C ARG A 254 -13.11 -21.91 9.78
N PRO A 255 -11.79 -21.75 9.85
CA PRO A 255 -10.94 -22.15 8.73
C PRO A 255 -11.18 -23.64 8.49
N LYS A 256 -11.60 -23.99 7.26
CA LYS A 256 -11.54 -25.39 6.82
C LYS A 256 -10.08 -25.80 6.91
N GLU A 257 -9.80 -26.91 7.58
CA GLU A 257 -8.47 -27.51 7.56
C GLU A 257 -8.02 -27.67 6.09
N PRO A 258 -6.81 -27.19 5.73
CA PRO A 258 -6.31 -27.35 4.38
C PRO A 258 -6.21 -28.84 4.05
N GLY A 259 -6.71 -29.21 2.87
CA GLY A 259 -6.69 -30.59 2.41
C GLY A 259 -5.25 -31.10 2.27
N PRO A 260 -5.02 -32.44 2.27
CA PRO A 260 -3.67 -33.02 2.21
C PRO A 260 -2.80 -32.54 1.03
N GLN A 261 -3.39 -31.99 -0.02
CA GLN A 261 -2.70 -31.44 -1.20
C GLN A 261 -2.19 -30.00 -1.05
N GLU A 262 -2.67 -29.23 -0.07
CA GLU A 262 -2.24 -27.83 0.19
C GLU A 262 -1.04 -27.73 1.13
N ARG A 263 -0.53 -28.87 1.64
CA ARG A 263 0.65 -28.98 2.51
C ARG A 263 1.99 -28.89 1.74
N ARG A 264 2.05 -28.12 0.66
CA ARG A 264 3.33 -27.78 0.02
C ARG A 264 3.74 -26.41 0.54
N PRO A 265 4.98 -26.22 1.03
CA PRO A 265 5.46 -24.89 1.37
C PRO A 265 5.37 -24.03 0.10
N GLY A 266 4.55 -22.98 0.14
CA GLY A 266 4.52 -21.97 -0.90
C GLY A 266 5.88 -21.28 -0.98
N PRO A 267 6.23 -20.68 -2.14
CA PRO A 267 7.49 -19.95 -2.28
C PRO A 267 7.51 -18.79 -1.26
N GLY A 268 8.67 -18.57 -0.66
CA GLY A 268 8.89 -17.66 0.46
C GLY A 268 8.20 -16.30 0.33
N SER A 269 7.33 -16.01 1.29
CA SER A 269 6.85 -14.65 1.55
C SER A 269 8.04 -13.73 1.88
N VAL A 270 7.86 -12.41 1.75
CA VAL A 270 8.85 -11.39 2.12
C VAL A 270 9.47 -11.62 3.52
N GLY A 271 8.75 -12.24 4.45
CA GLY A 271 9.26 -12.68 5.75
C GLY A 271 10.44 -13.68 5.73
N GLU A 272 10.69 -14.41 4.63
CA GLU A 272 11.88 -15.27 4.49
C GLU A 272 13.15 -14.49 4.15
N PHE A 273 13.06 -13.42 3.34
CA PHE A 273 14.21 -12.58 3.03
C PHE A 273 14.74 -11.85 4.27
N TRP A 274 13.83 -11.45 5.16
CA TRP A 274 14.14 -10.79 6.43
C TRP A 274 14.87 -11.65 7.47
N ARG A 275 14.92 -12.98 7.28
CA ARG A 275 15.48 -13.93 8.25
C ARG A 275 16.98 -14.15 8.16
N GLY A 276 17.72 -13.38 7.35
CA GLY A 276 19.18 -13.48 7.29
C GLY A 276 19.66 -14.92 7.04
N GLY A 277 19.05 -15.56 6.04
CA GLY A 277 19.40 -16.93 5.65
C GLY A 277 20.81 -16.98 5.07
N ALA A 278 21.80 -17.24 5.92
CA ALA A 278 23.11 -17.68 5.51
C ALA A 278 22.97 -18.97 4.68
N ARG A 279 23.30 -18.89 3.39
CA ARG A 279 24.20 -19.82 2.70
C ARG A 279 25.03 -19.07 1.68
#